data_AF-A0A2G2ZYR4-F1
#
_entry.id   AF-A0A2G2ZYR4-F1
#
_cell.length_a   1.000
_cell.length_b   1.000
_cell.length_c   1.000
_cell.angle_alpha   90.00
_cell.angle_beta   90.00
_cell.angle_gamma   90.00
#
_symmetry.space_group_name_H-M   'P 1'
#
loop_
_entity.id
_entity.type
_entity.pdbx_description
1 polymer ?
#
loop_
_entity_poly.entity_id
_entity_poly.type
_entity_poly.pdbx_seq_one_letter_code
_entity_poly.pdbx_strand_id
1 'polypeptide(L)'
;MSLFLANSKQFKNSESAAESRVKFSKVLKCKWDTDPLFLGSYSHIAVGSSGDDLDAMAEPLPKRSKDGDSCPPLQILFAGEATHRSYHSTTHGAYLTGLIGFLSTFECVDV
;
A
#
# COMPACT_ATOMS: atom_id res chain seq x y z
N MET A 1 0.20 -19.55 -1.55
CA MET A 1 0.42 -20.93 -1.06
C MET A 1 0.96 -20.85 0.36
N SER A 2 0.07 -20.81 1.36
CA SER A 2 0.40 -21.23 2.72
C SER A 2 -0.90 -21.53 3.45
N LEU A 3 -1.22 -22.82 3.46
CA LEU A 3 -2.28 -23.40 4.28
C LEU A 3 -1.64 -23.64 5.67
N PHE A 4 -1.50 -22.58 6.49
CA PHE A 4 -1.14 -22.79 7.89
C PHE A 4 -2.37 -23.24 8.66
N LEU A 5 -2.26 -24.45 9.21
CA LEU A 5 -3.28 -25.22 9.91
C LEU A 5 -4.09 -24.39 10.93
N ALA A 6 -5.40 -24.32 10.74
CA ALA A 6 -6.35 -24.11 11.83
C ALA A 6 -6.93 -25.47 12.23
N ASN A 7 -6.15 -26.26 12.97
CA ASN A 7 -6.65 -27.45 13.67
C ASN A 7 -7.12 -27.01 15.06
N SER A 8 -8.39 -26.61 15.17
CA SER A 8 -9.04 -26.28 16.44
C SER A 8 -9.37 -27.54 17.22
N LYS A 9 -8.34 -28.18 17.79
CA LYS A 9 -8.57 -29.19 18.84
C LYS A 9 -9.13 -28.47 20.06
N GLN A 10 -10.39 -28.75 20.38
CA GLN A 10 -10.99 -28.44 21.67
C GLN A 10 -10.11 -29.03 22.77
N PHE A 11 -9.50 -28.17 23.57
CA PHE A 11 -8.80 -28.59 24.78
C PHE A 11 -9.77 -28.44 25.96
N LYS A 12 -10.22 -29.56 26.54
CA LYS A 12 -10.95 -29.59 27.81
C LYS A 12 -9.97 -29.92 28.96
N ASN A 13 -10.04 -29.05 29.97
CA ASN A 13 -9.45 -28.94 31.31
C ASN A 13 -8.62 -30.09 31.93
N SER A 14 -7.54 -29.68 32.61
CA SER A 14 -7.14 -30.20 33.92
C SER A 14 -6.79 -29.04 34.86
N GLU A 15 -7.47 -28.95 36.00
CA GLU A 15 -7.14 -28.03 37.10
C GLU A 15 -5.84 -28.47 37.79
N SER A 16 -4.82 -27.60 37.85
CA SER A 16 -4.05 -27.29 39.07
C SER A 16 -2.82 -26.44 38.73
N ALA A 17 -2.79 -25.22 39.27
CA ALA A 17 -1.66 -24.33 39.57
C ALA A 17 -2.13 -22.89 39.29
N ALA A 18 -2.08 -22.05 40.31
CA ALA A 18 -2.43 -20.64 40.22
C ALA A 18 -1.41 -19.87 39.37
N GLU A 19 -1.45 -20.05 38.06
CA GLU A 19 -0.89 -19.09 37.12
C GLU A 19 -1.71 -17.80 37.24
N SER A 20 -1.09 -16.71 37.69
CA SER A 20 -1.65 -15.37 37.56
C SER A 20 -1.70 -15.02 36.06
N ARG A 21 -2.71 -15.56 35.36
CA ARG A 21 -2.94 -15.30 33.94
C ARG A 21 -3.29 -13.84 33.77
N VAL A 22 -2.44 -13.12 33.06
CA VAL A 22 -2.71 -11.75 32.62
C VAL A 22 -4.04 -11.73 31.88
N LYS A 23 -5.01 -11.00 32.43
CA LYS A 23 -6.35 -10.87 31.84
C LYS A 23 -6.37 -9.63 30.95
N PHE A 24 -6.26 -9.84 29.64
CA PHE A 24 -6.45 -8.76 28.68
C PHE A 24 -7.93 -8.33 28.68
N SER A 25 -8.19 -7.06 28.98
CA SER A 25 -9.55 -6.50 29.02
C SER A 25 -10.08 -6.18 27.61
N LYS A 26 -9.20 -5.89 26.66
CA LYS A 26 -9.54 -5.60 25.26
C LYS A 26 -8.36 -5.94 24.35
N VAL A 27 -8.63 -6.61 23.25
CA VAL A 27 -7.63 -6.96 22.23
C VAL A 27 -8.20 -6.61 20.86
N LEU A 28 -7.41 -5.89 20.05
CA LEU A 28 -7.71 -5.61 18.66
C LEU A 28 -6.69 -6.32 17.78
N LYS A 29 -7.15 -6.90 16.67
CA LYS A 29 -6.31 -7.58 15.69
C LYS A 29 -6.57 -6.97 14.33
N CYS A 30 -5.51 -6.56 13.64
CA CYS A 30 -5.60 -6.07 12.27
C CYS A 30 -5.88 -7.22 11.28
N LYS A 31 -6.55 -6.90 10.18
CA LYS A 31 -6.92 -7.83 9.11
C LYS A 31 -6.59 -7.26 7.73
N TRP A 32 -5.49 -6.53 7.63
CA TRP A 32 -5.04 -5.82 6.42
C TRP A 32 -5.14 -6.65 5.14
N ASP A 33 -4.69 -7.90 5.18
CA ASP A 33 -4.72 -8.85 4.04
C ASP A 33 -6.13 -9.15 3.50
N THR A 34 -7.12 -9.18 4.38
CA THR A 34 -8.52 -9.51 4.02
C THR A 34 -9.45 -8.30 4.02
N ASP A 35 -8.94 -7.12 4.38
CA ASP A 35 -9.71 -5.89 4.38
C ASP A 35 -9.90 -5.44 2.93
N PRO A 36 -11.15 -5.29 2.44
CA PRO A 36 -11.42 -4.99 1.03
C PRO A 36 -10.87 -3.63 0.57
N LEU A 37 -10.50 -2.73 1.49
CA LEU A 37 -9.94 -1.43 1.17
C LEU A 37 -8.41 -1.44 1.07
N PHE A 38 -7.73 -2.44 1.65
CA PHE A 38 -6.27 -2.47 1.73
C PHE A 38 -5.65 -3.68 1.03
N LEU A 39 -6.30 -4.85 1.11
CA LEU A 39 -5.89 -6.10 0.44
C LEU A 39 -4.41 -6.46 0.67
N GLY A 40 -3.85 -6.04 1.80
CA GLY A 40 -2.41 -6.02 2.02
C GLY A 40 -2.00 -4.95 3.03
N SER A 41 -0.71 -4.91 3.34
CA SER A 41 -0.14 -3.94 4.28
C SER A 41 0.60 -2.83 3.54
N TYR A 42 1.66 -3.20 2.82
CA TYR A 42 2.48 -2.29 2.02
C TYR A 42 2.97 -3.02 0.77
N SER A 43 3.34 -2.26 -0.25
CA SER A 43 3.99 -2.77 -1.44
C SER A 43 5.36 -3.37 -1.13
N HIS A 44 5.81 -4.27 -1.99
CA HIS A 44 7.14 -4.86 -1.95
C HIS A 44 7.53 -5.28 -3.37
N ILE A 45 8.79 -5.06 -3.75
CA ILE A 45 9.30 -5.52 -5.05
C ILE A 45 9.46 -7.03 -4.99
N ALA A 46 8.52 -7.75 -5.61
CA ALA A 46 8.53 -9.20 -5.65
C ALA A 46 9.72 -9.74 -6.46
N VAL A 47 10.04 -11.03 -6.28
CA VAL A 47 11.06 -11.70 -7.10
C VAL A 47 10.65 -11.63 -8.58
N GLY A 48 11.52 -11.07 -9.41
CA GLY A 48 11.28 -10.84 -10.84
C GLY A 48 10.64 -9.49 -11.17
N SER A 49 10.24 -8.71 -10.17
CA SER A 49 9.86 -7.30 -10.30
C SER A 49 11.08 -6.39 -10.14
N SER A 50 10.95 -5.12 -10.52
CA SER A 50 12.00 -4.12 -10.36
C SER A 50 11.43 -2.76 -9.96
N GLY A 51 12.33 -1.80 -9.69
CA GLY A 51 11.92 -0.42 -9.46
C GLY A 51 11.16 0.21 -10.63
N ASP A 52 11.32 -0.33 -11.84
CA ASP A 52 10.64 0.17 -13.04
C ASP A 52 9.11 -0.07 -12.97
N ASP A 53 8.67 -1.08 -12.20
CA ASP A 53 7.24 -1.32 -11.97
C ASP A 53 6.61 -0.20 -11.12
N LEU A 54 7.37 0.34 -10.15
CA LEU A 54 6.96 1.49 -9.34
C LEU A 54 6.91 2.77 -10.19
N ASP A 55 7.89 2.95 -11.07
CA ASP A 55 7.93 4.08 -12.01
C ASP A 55 6.74 4.02 -12.98
N ALA A 56 6.39 2.82 -13.46
CA ALA A 56 5.21 2.60 -14.30
C ALA A 56 3.91 2.90 -13.54
N MET A 57 3.80 2.52 -12.26
CA MET A 57 2.65 2.86 -11.43
C MET A 57 2.50 4.37 -11.17
N ALA A 58 3.60 5.12 -11.22
CA ALA A 58 3.60 6.58 -11.08
C ALA A 58 3.24 7.32 -12.39
N GLU A 59 3.21 6.63 -13.52
CA GLU A 59 2.99 7.25 -14.83
C GLU A 59 1.55 7.77 -14.98
N PRO A 60 1.35 9.05 -15.37
CA PRO A 60 0.01 9.59 -15.58
C PRO A 60 -0.67 8.98 -16.82
N LEU A 61 -2.01 8.96 -16.80
CA LEU A 61 -2.82 8.54 -17.94
C LEU A 61 -3.75 9.69 -18.40
N PRO A 62 -3.85 10.00 -19.70
CA PRO A 62 -3.10 9.41 -20.80
C PRO A 62 -1.63 9.88 -20.81
N LYS A 63 -0.77 9.06 -21.42
CA LYS A 63 0.64 9.39 -21.63
C LYS A 63 0.73 10.68 -22.45
N ARG A 64 1.68 11.55 -22.10
CA ARG A 64 1.93 12.78 -22.85
C ARG A 64 2.29 12.43 -24.29
N SER A 65 1.61 13.06 -25.25
CA SER A 65 1.95 12.94 -26.67
C SER A 65 3.36 13.46 -26.91
N LYS A 66 4.14 12.75 -27.74
CA LYS A 66 5.49 13.19 -28.13
C LYS A 66 5.46 14.33 -29.15
N ASP A 67 4.29 14.61 -29.70
CA ASP A 67 4.05 15.76 -30.57
C ASP A 67 4.00 16.99 -29.67
N GLY A 68 5.06 17.80 -29.74
CA GLY A 68 5.39 18.88 -28.80
C GLY A 68 4.49 20.11 -28.87
N ASP A 69 3.18 19.92 -28.93
CA ASP A 69 2.21 21.00 -28.97
C ASP A 69 1.04 20.77 -27.99
N SER A 70 0.71 21.82 -27.25
CA SER A 70 -0.38 21.98 -26.27
C SER A 70 -0.29 21.25 -24.91
N CYS A 71 -0.89 21.88 -23.91
CA CYS A 71 -1.06 21.36 -22.55
C CYS A 71 -1.55 19.90 -22.60
N PRO A 72 -0.99 18.99 -21.80
CA PRO A 72 -1.48 17.63 -21.76
C PRO A 72 -3.00 17.63 -21.48
N PRO A 73 -3.77 16.76 -22.15
CA PRO A 73 -5.19 16.60 -21.84
C PRO A 73 -5.34 16.21 -20.36
N LEU A 74 -6.55 16.37 -19.80
CA LEU A 74 -6.86 16.02 -18.42
C LEU A 74 -6.22 14.68 -18.02
N GLN A 75 -5.29 14.73 -17.07
CA GLN A 75 -4.51 13.56 -16.63
C GLN A 75 -5.09 12.96 -15.35
N ILE A 76 -5.18 11.63 -15.33
CA ILE A 76 -5.31 10.81 -14.14
C ILE A 76 -3.91 10.59 -13.59
N LEU A 77 -3.72 10.98 -12.34
CA LEU A 77 -2.46 10.87 -11.62
C LEU A 77 -2.57 9.78 -10.56
N PHE A 78 -1.46 9.08 -10.34
CA PHE A 78 -1.34 8.05 -9.33
C PHE A 78 -0.36 8.49 -8.25
N ALA A 79 -0.79 8.40 -6.99
CA ALA A 79 0.02 8.72 -5.83
C ALA A 79 -0.20 7.65 -4.76
N GLY A 80 0.75 7.55 -3.83
CA GLY A 80 0.74 6.54 -2.77
C GLY A 80 2.13 6.01 -2.47
N GLU A 81 2.21 5.08 -1.53
CA GLU A 81 3.48 4.46 -1.16
C GLU A 81 4.06 3.63 -2.32
N ALA A 82 3.20 2.99 -3.11
CA ALA A 82 3.60 2.11 -4.21
C ALA A 82 4.00 2.86 -5.50
N THR A 83 4.13 4.19 -5.46
CA THR A 83 4.51 5.00 -6.64
C THR A 83 5.83 5.75 -6.44
N HIS A 84 6.53 5.53 -5.32
CA HIS A 84 7.85 6.12 -5.08
C HIS A 84 8.97 5.09 -5.20
N ARG A 85 9.85 5.21 -6.20
CA ARG A 85 10.95 4.28 -6.47
C ARG A 85 11.80 3.96 -5.22
N SER A 86 12.33 4.99 -4.57
CA SER A 86 13.28 4.84 -3.44
C SER A 86 12.65 4.66 -2.06
N TYR A 87 11.38 5.04 -1.88
CA TYR A 87 10.73 5.15 -0.57
C TYR A 87 9.35 4.48 -0.56
N HIS A 88 9.21 3.41 -1.34
CA HIS A 88 8.01 2.57 -1.30
C HIS A 88 7.85 1.93 0.09
N SER A 89 6.63 1.51 0.40
CA SER A 89 6.23 0.94 1.69
C SER A 89 6.28 1.91 2.88
N THR A 90 6.44 3.22 2.64
CA THR A 90 6.55 4.21 3.71
C THR A 90 5.52 5.33 3.61
N THR A 91 5.16 5.90 4.76
CA THR A 91 4.25 7.06 4.83
C THR A 91 4.86 8.32 4.21
N HIS A 92 6.16 8.55 4.37
CA HIS A 92 6.80 9.73 3.78
C HIS A 92 6.89 9.62 2.25
N GLY A 93 7.13 8.42 1.70
CA GLY A 93 7.05 8.18 0.26
C GLY A 93 5.65 8.50 -0.30
N ALA A 94 4.59 8.05 0.38
CA ALA A 94 3.21 8.38 0.01
C ALA A 94 2.90 9.88 0.06
N TYR A 95 3.44 10.57 1.06
CA TYR A 95 3.29 12.02 1.19
C TYR A 95 3.99 12.77 0.04
N LEU A 96 5.24 12.39 -0.28
CA LEU A 96 6.03 13.01 -1.33
C LEU A 96 5.38 12.83 -2.71
N THR A 97 4.86 11.64 -3.03
CA THR A 97 4.19 11.40 -4.32
C THR A 97 2.91 12.21 -4.47
N GLY A 98 2.15 12.40 -3.37
CA GLY A 98 0.99 13.29 -3.35
C GLY A 98 1.34 14.76 -3.64
N LEU A 99 2.43 15.28 -3.06
CA LEU A 99 2.90 16.64 -3.35
C LEU A 99 3.35 16.80 -4.80
N ILE A 100 4.12 15.85 -5.32
CA ILE A 100 4.66 15.91 -6.68
C ILE A 100 3.53 15.86 -7.72
N GLY A 101 2.55 14.96 -7.55
CA GLY A 101 1.39 14.88 -8.43
C GLY A 101 0.56 16.15 -8.44
N PHE A 102 0.37 16.76 -7.26
CA PHE A 102 -0.32 18.05 -7.15
C PHE A 102 0.42 19.17 -7.90
N LEU A 103 1.73 19.36 -7.64
CA LEU A 103 2.51 20.41 -8.28
C LEU A 103 2.61 20.24 -9.81
N SER A 104 2.68 19.00 -10.30
CA SER A 104 2.69 18.71 -11.74
C SER A 104 1.42 19.13 -12.47
N THR A 105 0.31 19.33 -11.74
CA THR A 105 -0.97 19.80 -12.29
C THR A 105 -1.02 21.32 -12.42
N PHE A 106 -0.37 22.08 -11.51
CA PHE A 106 -0.40 23.55 -11.53
C PHE A 106 0.24 24.14 -12.78
N GLU A 107 1.34 23.57 -13.26
CA GLU A 107 2.00 24.04 -14.50
C GLU A 107 1.11 23.98 -15.75
N CYS A 108 0.01 23.21 -15.76
CA CYS A 108 -0.91 23.12 -16.90
C CYS A 108 -2.27 23.83 -16.67
N VAL A 109 -2.58 24.29 -15.45
CA VAL A 109 -3.86 24.95 -15.14
C VAL A 109 -3.74 26.48 -15.16
N ASP A 110 -2.54 27.06 -15.07
CA ASP A 110 -2.30 28.51 -15.16
C ASP A 110 -2.31 29.05 -16.62
N VAL A 111 -3.34 28.70 -17.41
CA VAL A 111 -3.67 29.35 -18.71
C VAL A 111 -5.04 30.01 -18.63
#